data_AF-A0A847ZY46-F1
#
_entry.id   AF-A0A847ZY46-F1
#
_cell.length_a   1.000
_cell.length_b   1.000
_cell.length_c   1.000
_cell.angle_alpha   90.00
_cell.angle_beta   90.00
_cell.angle_gamma   90.00
#
_symmetry.space_group_name_H-M   'P 1'
#
loop_
_entity.id
_entity.type
_entity.pdbx_description
1 polymer ?
#
loop_
_entity_poly.entity_id
_entity_poly.type
_entity_poly.pdbx_seq_one_letter_code
_entity_poly.pdbx_strand_id
1 'polypeptide(L)' 'MAKSNPVEFLREVREEGRKITWPTRRELGISTIMVLIMVVAASLFFLGVDAILKWVVDGVLFGF' A
#
# COMPACT_ATOMS: atom_id res chain seq x y z
N MET A 1 -30.23 28.36 -10.13
CA MET A 1 -29.08 28.99 -10.82
C MET A 1 -27.92 28.96 -9.83
N ALA A 2 -26.88 28.20 -10.11
CA ALA A 2 -25.81 27.89 -9.17
C ALA A 2 -25.24 29.17 -8.54
N LYS A 3 -25.42 29.34 -7.23
CA LYS A 3 -24.58 30.26 -6.46
C LYS A 3 -23.24 29.56 -6.31
N SER A 4 -22.40 29.68 -7.32
CA SER A 4 -20.98 29.33 -7.26
C SER A 4 -20.26 30.34 -6.36
N ASN A 5 -20.66 30.41 -5.09
CA ASN A 5 -19.87 31.08 -4.09
C ASN A 5 -18.86 30.03 -3.58
N PRO A 6 -17.59 30.10 -3.99
CA PRO A 6 -16.58 29.10 -3.60
C PRO A 6 -16.46 28.95 -2.08
N VAL A 7 -16.83 29.96 -1.31
CA VAL A 7 -16.89 29.91 0.16
C VAL A 7 -18.00 28.98 0.68
N GLU A 8 -19.14 28.90 -0.01
CA GLU A 8 -20.28 28.05 0.36
C GLU A 8 -19.99 26.58 0.04
N PHE A 9 -19.39 26.31 -1.12
CA PHE A 9 -18.92 24.97 -1.49
C PHE A 9 -17.88 24.40 -0.51
N LEU A 10 -16.94 25.21 -0.03
CA LEU A 10 -15.97 24.78 0.99
C LEU A 10 -16.64 24.43 2.33
N ARG A 11 -17.76 25.09 2.66
CA ARG A 11 -18.55 24.77 3.86
C ARG A 11 -19.27 23.44 3.67
N GLU A 12 -19.89 23.22 2.52
CA GLU A 12 -20.52 21.94 2.17
C GLU A 12 -19.52 20.77 2.19
N VAL A 13 -18.33 20.93 1.59
CA VAL A 13 -17.26 19.91 1.61
C VAL A 13 -16.79 19.62 3.03
N ARG A 14 -16.70 20.64 3.89
CA ARG A 14 -16.35 20.45 5.31
C ARG A 14 -17.46 19.73 6.06
N GLU A 15 -18.73 20.01 5.78
CA GLU A 15 -19.85 19.31 6.39
C GLU A 15 -19.93 17.85 5.95
N GLU A 16 -19.68 17.56 4.68
CA GLU A 16 -19.60 16.19 4.17
C GLU A 16 -18.36 15.45 4.71
N GLY A 17 -17.23 16.15 4.80
CA GLY A 17 -15.99 15.62 5.38
C GLY A 17 -16.12 15.23 6.85
N ARG A 18 -17.07 15.82 7.60
CA ARG A 18 -17.36 15.44 8.99
C ARG A 18 -18.16 14.15 9.12
N LYS A 19 -18.84 13.71 8.06
CA LYS A 19 -19.53 12.41 8.02
C LYS A 19 -18.56 11.25 7.79
N ILE A 20 -17.30 11.54 7.44
CA ILE A 20 -16.26 10.53 7.24
C ILE A 20 -15.87 9.95 8.60
N THR A 21 -16.22 8.68 8.81
CA THR A 21 -15.74 7.91 9.95
C THR A 21 -14.31 7.46 9.69
N TRP A 22 -13.35 8.20 10.25
CA TRP A 22 -11.94 7.83 10.16
C TRP A 22 -11.65 6.62 11.05
N PRO A 23 -10.84 5.66 10.58
CA PRO A 23 -10.44 4.50 11.36
C PRO A 23 -9.66 4.94 12.60
N THR A 24 -9.83 4.18 13.69
CA THR A 24 -9.12 4.47 14.93
C THR A 24 -7.62 4.23 14.75
N ARG A 25 -6.77 4.91 15.54
CA ARG A 25 -5.30 4.70 15.50
C ARG A 25 -4.91 3.23 15.67
N ARG A 26 -5.73 2.47 16.39
CA ARG A 26 -5.57 1.04 16.60
C ARG A 26 -5.87 0.23 15.34
N GLU A 27 -6.98 0.51 14.65
CA GLU A 27 -7.32 -0.14 13.39
C GLU A 27 -6.27 0.13 12.31
N LEU A 28 -5.80 1.38 12.21
CA LEU A 28 -4.71 1.77 11.30
C LEU A 28 -3.42 0.98 11.59
N GLY A 29 -3.07 0.79 12.86
CA GLY A 29 -1.92 0.01 13.26
C GLY A 29 -2.06 -1.47 12.86
N ILE A 30 -3.23 -2.06 13.12
CA ILE A 30 -3.49 -3.48 12.81
C ILE A 30 -3.45 -3.71 11.29
N SER A 31 -4.08 -2.85 10.49
CA SER A 31 -4.07 -2.99 9.03
C SER A 31 -2.67 -2.82 8.44
N THR A 32 -1.87 -1.89 8.99
CA THR A 32 -0.47 -1.70 8.58
C THR A 32 0.39 -2.92 8.90
N ILE A 33 0.25 -3.50 10.10
CA ILE A 33 1.02 -4.69 10.51
C ILE A 33 0.65 -5.89 9.63
N MET A 34 -0.63 -6.08 9.32
CA MET A 34 -1.07 -7.16 8.44
C MET A 34 -0.41 -7.07 7.05
N VAL A 35 -0.35 -5.87 6.47
CA VAL A 35 0.32 -5.65 5.18
C VAL A 35 1.84 -5.88 5.30
N LEU A 36 2.47 -5.40 6.38
CA LEU A 36 3.90 -5.61 6.61
C LEU A 36 4.27 -7.09 6.67
N ILE A 37 3.46 -7.93 7.35
CA ILE A 37 3.70 -9.38 7.42
C ILE A 37 3.67 -9.99 6.01
N MET A 38 2.67 -9.63 5.20
CA MET A 38 2.56 -10.11 3.82
C MET A 38 3.75 -9.67 2.95
N VAL A 39 4.17 -8.42 3.08
CA VAL A 39 5.33 -7.88 2.35
C VAL A 39 6.61 -8.59 2.76
N VAL A 40 6.82 -8.81 4.05
CA VAL A 40 8.00 -9.55 4.55
C VAL A 40 8.00 -10.97 4.01
N ALA A 41 6.87 -11.68 4.09
CA ALA A 41 6.75 -13.04 3.56
C ALA A 41 7.04 -13.10 2.04
N ALA A 42 6.44 -12.20 1.25
CA ALA A 42 6.68 -12.11 -0.18
C ALA A 42 8.15 -11.79 -0.49
N SER A 43 8.76 -10.84 0.24
CA SER A 43 10.16 -10.46 0.03
C SER A 43 11.14 -11.60 0.28
N LEU A 44 10.89 -12.42 1.33
CA LEU A 44 11.71 -13.60 1.62
C LEU A 44 11.55 -14.67 0.53
N PHE A 45 10.34 -14.87 0.04
CA PHE A 45 10.08 -15.79 -1.07
C PHE A 45 10.83 -15.35 -2.34
N PHE A 46 10.71 -14.09 -2.74
CA PHE A 46 11.42 -13.55 -3.90
C PHE A 46 12.93 -13.65 -3.73
N LEU A 47 13.47 -13.31 -2.56
CA LEU A 47 14.91 -13.43 -2.31
C LEU A 47 15.42 -14.87 -2.48
N GLY A 48 14.66 -15.87 -2.03
CA GLY A 48 14.99 -17.27 -2.25
C GLY A 48 14.95 -17.67 -3.72
N VAL A 49 13.91 -17.26 -4.43
CA VAL A 49 13.75 -17.53 -5.87
C VAL A 49 14.87 -16.85 -6.68
N ASP A 50 15.19 -15.60 -6.38
CA ASP A 50 16.24 -14.85 -7.05
C ASP A 50 17.62 -15.50 -6.86
N ALA A 51 17.91 -16.02 -5.67
CA ALA A 51 19.14 -16.75 -5.40
C ALA A 51 19.23 -18.05 -6.23
N ILE A 52 18.14 -18.82 -6.29
CA ILE A 52 18.07 -20.05 -7.09
C ILE A 52 18.22 -19.72 -8.59
N LEU A 53 17.48 -18.73 -9.07
CA LEU A 53 17.55 -18.29 -10.46
C LEU A 53 18.95 -17.79 -10.80
N LYS A 54 19.61 -17.06 -9.90
CA LYS A 54 21.00 -16.65 -10.09
C LYS A 54 21.93 -17.84 -10.26
N TRP A 55 21.84 -18.86 -9.40
CA TRP A 55 22.67 -20.06 -9.53
C TRP A 55 22.40 -20.84 -10.81
N VAL A 56 21.13 -20.95 -11.22
CA VAL A 56 20.74 -21.61 -12.48
C VAL A 56 21.26 -20.84 -13.69
N VAL A 57 21.07 -19.52 -13.71
CA VAL A 57 21.53 -18.66 -14.80
C VAL A 57 23.06 -18.65 -14.88
N ASP A 58 23.75 -18.52 -13.74
CA ASP A 58 25.21 -18.60 -13.70
C ASP A 58 25.68 -19.99 -14.19
N GLY A 59 25.03 -21.08 -13.79
CA GLY A 59 25.36 -22.43 -14.27
C GLY A 59 25.08 -22.69 -15.76
N VAL A 60 24.06 -22.03 -16.34
CA VAL A 60 23.72 -22.15 -17.76
C VAL A 60 24.61 -21.25 -18.63
N LEU A 61 24.88 -20.01 -18.20
CA LEU A 61 25.73 -19.06 -18.94
C LEU A 61 27.22 -19.39 -18.84
N PHE A 62 27.69 -19.80 -17.66
CA PHE A 62 29.05 -20.30 -17.45
C PHE A 62 29.11 -21.81 -17.61
N GLY A 63 28.21 -22.40 -18.40
CA GLY A 63 28.20 -23.83 -18.72
C GLY A 63 29.37 -24.23 -19.63
N PHE A 64 30.60 -24.07 -19.12
CA PHE A 64 31.88 -24.74 -19.39
C PHE A 64 32.86 -24.37 -18.27
#